data_AF-G2GZU4-F1
#
_entry.id   AF-G2GZU4-F1
#
_cell.length_a   1.000
_cell.length_b   1.000
_cell.length_c   1.000
_cell.angle_alpha   90.00
_cell.angle_beta   90.00
_cell.angle_gamma   90.00
#
_symmetry.space_group_name_H-M   'P 1'
#
loop_
_entity.id
_entity.type
_entity.pdbx_description
1 polymer ?
#
loop_
_entity_poly.entity_id
_entity_poly.type
_entity_poly.pdbx_seq_one_letter_code
_entity_poly.pdbx_strand_id
1 'polypeptide(L)'
;MKYPTVVIENAYVRSNENGMYNLNDLHRAALQAGLAKKWQVPSQFRKSDGIEKYIDEGVRMLNCTLDKNHIIIIKNGGKNSGIWAHELITLRYAAWLSPAFEFKVYQTFREVVMRGMNVMDRINRLDHVIHGEEKLSVIVHEK
;
A
#
# COMPACT_ATOMS: atom_id res chain seq x y z
N MET A 1 7.87 -8.93 -6.45
CA MET A 1 7.45 -9.18 -5.05
C MET A 1 5.94 -9.35 -5.03
N LYS A 2 5.39 -10.35 -4.35
CA LYS A 2 3.94 -10.49 -4.17
C LYS A 2 3.53 -9.48 -3.10
N TYR A 3 2.72 -8.48 -3.44
CA TYR A 3 2.28 -7.51 -2.45
C TYR A 3 1.31 -8.22 -1.50
N PRO A 4 1.47 -8.04 -0.19
CA PRO A 4 0.59 -8.67 0.77
C PRO A 4 -0.82 -8.09 0.59
N THR A 5 -1.83 -8.96 0.63
CA THR A 5 -3.20 -8.50 0.82
C THR A 5 -3.25 -7.79 2.16
N VAL A 6 -3.73 -6.54 2.17
CA VAL A 6 -3.77 -5.73 3.40
C VAL A 6 -5.13 -5.91 4.04
N VAL A 7 -5.14 -6.17 5.35
CA VAL A 7 -6.37 -6.24 6.13
C VAL A 7 -6.63 -4.88 6.73
N ILE A 8 -7.74 -4.26 6.36
CA ILE A 8 -8.18 -2.95 6.87
C ILE A 8 -9.56 -3.19 7.48
N GLU A 9 -9.74 -2.90 8.77
CA GLU A 9 -11.02 -3.09 9.47
C GLU A 9 -11.60 -4.51 9.33
N ASN A 10 -10.75 -5.54 9.48
CA ASN A 10 -11.09 -6.95 9.26
C ASN A 10 -11.55 -7.32 7.84
N ALA A 11 -11.40 -6.41 6.87
CA ALA A 11 -11.69 -6.67 5.47
C ALA A 11 -10.40 -6.77 4.65
N TYR A 12 -10.35 -7.78 3.79
CA TYR A 12 -9.24 -8.01 2.87
C TYR A 12 -9.31 -7.04 1.69
N VAL A 13 -8.30 -6.18 1.57
CA VAL A 13 -8.08 -5.30 0.42
C VAL A 13 -6.99 -5.89 -0.45
N ARG A 14 -7.38 -6.28 -1.67
CA ARG A 14 -6.42 -6.86 -2.63
C ARG A 14 -5.41 -5.83 -3.07
N SER A 15 -4.17 -6.28 -3.18
CA SER A 15 -3.05 -5.57 -3.78
C SER A 15 -2.49 -6.38 -4.97
N ASN A 16 -1.70 -5.73 -5.83
CA ASN A 16 -1.05 -6.37 -6.97
C ASN A 16 0.46 -6.11 -6.97
N GLU A 17 1.18 -6.74 -7.89
CA GLU A 17 2.65 -6.63 -8.07
C GLU A 17 3.18 -5.23 -8.43
N ASN A 18 2.28 -4.26 -8.65
CA ASN A 18 2.64 -2.89 -8.95
C ASN A 18 2.42 -1.97 -7.73
N GLY A 19 2.14 -2.53 -6.56
CA GLY A 19 1.82 -1.74 -5.35
C GLY A 19 0.49 -1.02 -5.43
N MET A 20 -0.43 -1.50 -6.28
CA MET A 20 -1.76 -0.92 -6.41
C MET A 20 -2.77 -1.68 -5.56
N TYR A 21 -3.74 -0.97 -5.02
CA TYR A 21 -4.81 -1.49 -4.17
C TYR A 21 -6.16 -1.39 -4.88
N ASN A 22 -7.03 -2.37 -4.65
CA ASN A 22 -8.37 -2.37 -5.21
C ASN A 22 -9.30 -1.45 -4.40
N LEU A 23 -9.71 -0.33 -4.99
CA LEU A 23 -10.58 0.66 -4.35
C LEU A 23 -11.98 0.13 -4.09
N ASN A 24 -12.47 -0.86 -4.87
CA ASN A 24 -13.78 -1.46 -4.61
C ASN A 24 -13.73 -2.32 -3.34
N ASP A 25 -12.62 -3.02 -3.08
CA ASP A 25 -12.43 -3.75 -1.83
C ASP A 25 -12.34 -2.79 -0.65
N LEU A 26 -11.59 -1.69 -0.82
CA LEU A 26 -11.48 -0.65 0.20
C LEU A 26 -12.85 -0.01 0.52
N HIS A 27 -13.67 0.24 -0.49
CA HIS A 27 -15.03 0.75 -0.29
C HIS A 27 -15.90 -0.24 0.49
N ARG A 28 -15.80 -1.53 0.16
CA ARG A 28 -16.51 -2.59 0.90
C ARG A 28 -16.05 -2.67 2.35
N ALA A 29 -14.74 -2.55 2.62
CA ALA A 29 -14.19 -2.47 3.97
C ALA A 29 -14.79 -1.30 4.75
N ALA A 30 -14.80 -0.11 4.15
CA ALA A 30 -15.37 1.08 4.78
C ALA A 30 -16.88 0.97 5.03
N LEU A 31 -17.63 0.36 4.10
CA LEU A 31 -19.06 0.10 4.26
C LEU A 31 -19.35 -0.85 5.42
N GLN A 32 -18.57 -1.93 5.54
CA GLN A 32 -18.69 -2.89 6.65
C GLN A 32 -18.39 -2.23 8.00
N ALA A 33 -17.41 -1.32 8.03
CA ALA A 33 -17.08 -0.54 9.21
C ALA A 33 -18.08 0.60 9.52
N GLY A 34 -19.08 0.85 8.67
CA GLY A 34 -20.01 1.97 8.82
C GLY A 34 -19.38 3.35 8.58
N LEU A 35 -18.22 3.39 7.92
CA LEU A 35 -17.39 4.59 7.70
C LEU A 35 -17.48 5.12 6.25
N ALA A 36 -18.38 4.57 5.44
CA ALA A 36 -18.69 5.04 4.10
C ALA A 36 -20.18 4.94 3.81
N LYS A 37 -20.64 5.74 2.84
CA LYS A 37 -21.99 5.69 2.28
C LYS A 37 -22.00 4.83 1.02
N LYS A 38 -23.14 4.20 0.72
CA LYS A 38 -23.30 3.34 -0.47
C LYS A 38 -22.99 4.07 -1.79
N TRP A 39 -23.28 5.36 -1.88
CA TRP A 39 -23.03 6.16 -3.08
C TRP A 39 -21.57 6.59 -3.26
N GLN A 40 -20.74 6.51 -2.22
CA GLN A 40 -19.34 6.91 -2.26
C GLN A 40 -18.45 5.85 -2.94
N VAL A 41 -18.92 5.26 -4.04
CA VAL A 41 -18.18 4.25 -4.80
C VAL A 41 -16.97 4.86 -5.53
N PRO A 42 -15.95 4.04 -5.87
CA PRO A 42 -14.75 4.53 -6.55
C PRO A 42 -15.02 5.25 -7.89
N SER A 43 -16.09 4.88 -8.61
CA SER A 43 -16.48 5.54 -9.85
C SER A 43 -16.97 6.98 -9.64
N GLN A 44 -17.58 7.28 -8.48
CA GLN A 44 -17.99 8.64 -8.11
C GLN A 44 -16.81 9.45 -7.60
N PHE A 45 -15.91 8.83 -6.83
CA PHE A 45 -14.68 9.48 -6.37
C PHE A 45 -13.86 10.06 -7.53
N ARG A 46 -13.75 9.34 -8.66
CA ARG A 46 -13.04 9.86 -9.83
C ARG A 46 -13.70 11.05 -10.52
N LYS A 47 -14.96 11.35 -10.17
CA LYS A 47 -15.68 12.54 -10.63
C LYS A 47 -15.67 13.65 -9.57
N SER A 48 -15.00 13.44 -8.43
CA SER A 48 -14.93 14.43 -7.38
C SER A 48 -13.94 15.55 -7.73
N ASP A 49 -14.20 16.75 -7.24
CA ASP A 49 -13.40 17.92 -7.57
C ASP A 49 -11.94 17.75 -7.14
N GLY A 50 -11.02 18.08 -8.04
CA GLY A 50 -9.58 18.09 -7.77
C GLY A 50 -8.89 16.73 -7.82
N ILE A 51 -9.61 15.61 -8.01
CA ILE A 51 -8.96 14.29 -8.11
C ILE A 51 -8.09 14.16 -9.36
N GLU A 52 -8.53 14.71 -10.50
CA GLU A 52 -7.75 14.68 -11.74
C GLU A 52 -6.42 15.41 -11.57
N LYS A 53 -6.45 16.61 -10.99
CA LYS A 53 -5.24 17.40 -10.68
C LYS A 53 -4.32 16.64 -9.71
N TYR A 54 -4.87 15.97 -8.71
CA TYR A 54 -4.08 15.18 -7.76
C TYR A 54 -3.42 13.97 -8.44
N ILE A 55 -4.13 13.29 -9.35
CA ILE A 55 -3.58 12.19 -10.15
C ILE A 55 -2.47 12.68 -11.06
N ASP A 56 -2.69 13.77 -11.81
CA ASP A 56 -1.70 14.33 -12.73
C ASP A 56 -0.44 14.78 -11.96
N GLU A 57 -0.60 15.38 -10.78
CA GLU A 57 0.52 15.72 -9.91
C GLU A 57 1.25 14.47 -9.38
N GLY A 58 0.51 13.40 -9.04
CA GLY A 58 1.10 12.13 -8.65
C GLY A 58 1.95 11.51 -9.77
N VAL A 59 1.48 11.55 -11.02
CA VAL A 59 2.25 11.11 -12.20
C VAL A 59 3.55 11.90 -12.31
N ARG A 60 3.50 13.22 -12.15
CA ARG A 60 4.66 14.11 -12.25
C ARG A 60 5.67 13.90 -11.12
N MET A 61 5.20 13.85 -9.87
CA MET A 61 6.05 13.86 -8.68
C MET A 61 6.71 12.52 -8.36
N LEU A 62 6.08 11.40 -8.74
CA LEU A 62 6.66 10.09 -8.50
C LEU A 62 7.80 9.75 -9.48
N ASN A 63 8.23 10.70 -10.33
CA ASN A 63 9.29 10.55 -11.34
C ASN A 63 9.16 9.26 -12.15
N CYS A 64 7.93 8.83 -12.32
CA CYS A 64 7.63 7.58 -12.97
C CYS A 64 7.68 7.84 -14.47
N THR A 65 8.55 7.13 -15.18
CA THR A 65 8.40 6.81 -16.60
C THR A 65 7.12 5.99 -16.89
N LEU A 66 6.16 5.98 -15.96
CA LEU A 66 4.98 5.16 -15.93
C LEU A 66 3.78 6.02 -16.31
N ASP A 67 3.11 5.66 -17.41
CA ASP A 67 1.91 6.36 -17.88
C ASP A 67 0.77 6.32 -16.82
N LYS A 68 -0.29 7.13 -16.99
CA LYS A 68 -1.52 7.13 -16.15
C LYS A 68 -2.00 5.72 -15.74
N ASN A 69 -1.80 4.72 -16.58
CA ASN A 69 -2.05 3.30 -16.35
C ASN A 69 -1.27 2.67 -15.19
N HIS A 70 -0.35 3.38 -14.53
CA HIS A 70 0.33 2.88 -13.32
C HIS A 70 -0.15 3.57 -12.04
N ILE A 71 -0.82 4.73 -12.16
CA ILE A 71 -1.42 5.41 -11.01
C ILE A 71 -2.85 4.92 -10.78
N ILE A 72 -3.63 4.70 -11.85
CA ILE A 72 -4.98 4.12 -11.79
C ILE A 72 -5.19 3.15 -12.96
N ILE A 73 -5.70 1.95 -12.67
CA ILE A 73 -6.11 0.96 -13.67
C ILE A 73 -7.57 0.60 -13.45
N ILE A 74 -8.35 0.59 -14.53
CA ILE A 74 -9.72 0.09 -14.52
C ILE A 74 -9.71 -1.32 -15.09
N LYS A 75 -10.16 -2.31 -14.32
CA LYS A 75 -10.38 -3.67 -14.82
C LYS A 75 -11.88 -3.98 -14.82
N ASN A 76 -12.43 -4.16 -16.02
CA ASN A 76 -13.82 -4.53 -16.21
C ASN A 76 -13.93 -6.06 -16.34
N GLY A 77 -14.72 -6.69 -15.47
CA GLY A 77 -14.96 -8.13 -15.50
C GLY A 77 -13.85 -9.01 -14.89
N GLY A 78 -14.19 -10.28 -14.66
CA GLY A 78 -13.29 -11.28 -14.09
C GLY A 78 -13.01 -11.11 -12.58
N LYS A 79 -12.19 -12.03 -12.05
CA LYS A 79 -11.84 -12.07 -10.61
C LYS A 79 -11.11 -10.80 -10.15
N ASN A 80 -10.34 -10.15 -11.03
CA ASN A 80 -9.55 -8.94 -10.71
C ASN A 80 -10.25 -7.64 -11.09
N SER A 81 -11.58 -7.67 -11.24
CA SER A 81 -12.37 -6.48 -11.53
C SER A 81 -12.29 -5.41 -10.43
N GLY A 82 -12.47 -4.16 -10.84
CA GLY A 82 -12.50 -2.98 -9.97
C GLY A 82 -11.52 -1.91 -10.43
N ILE A 83 -11.50 -0.82 -9.67
CA ILE A 83 -10.53 0.26 -9.85
C ILE A 83 -9.32 -0.04 -8.96
N TRP A 84 -8.16 -0.15 -9.57
CA TRP A 84 -6.88 -0.33 -8.89
C TRP A 84 -6.16 1.00 -8.88
N ALA A 85 -5.57 1.38 -7.75
CA ALA A 85 -4.88 2.65 -7.63
C ALA A 85 -3.61 2.55 -6.80
N HIS A 86 -2.65 3.42 -7.10
CA HIS A 86 -1.44 3.60 -6.31
C HIS A 86 -1.77 3.93 -4.84
N GLU A 87 -0.83 3.65 -3.94
CA GLU A 87 -0.96 3.86 -2.49
C GLU A 87 -1.50 5.25 -2.13
N LEU A 88 -0.90 6.31 -2.67
CA LEU A 88 -1.30 7.70 -2.39
C LEU A 88 -2.73 8.02 -2.86
N ILE A 89 -3.15 7.48 -4.01
CA ILE A 89 -4.52 7.64 -4.49
C ILE A 89 -5.50 6.86 -3.60
N THR A 90 -5.08 5.69 -3.11
CA THR A 90 -5.85 4.87 -2.18
C THR A 90 -6.08 5.61 -0.86
N LEU A 91 -5.04 6.26 -0.31
CA LEU A 91 -5.17 7.12 0.86
C LEU A 91 -6.09 8.31 0.59
N ARG A 92 -5.95 8.96 -0.57
CA ARG A 92 -6.83 10.08 -0.96
C ARG A 92 -8.29 9.64 -1.07
N TYR A 93 -8.56 8.44 -1.56
CA TYR A 93 -9.91 7.89 -1.58
C TYR A 93 -10.43 7.61 -0.16
N ALA A 94 -9.60 7.05 0.72
CA ALA A 94 -9.99 6.84 2.12
C ALA A 94 -10.36 8.15 2.83
N ALA A 95 -9.58 9.21 2.62
CA ALA A 95 -9.88 10.57 3.09
C ALA A 95 -11.24 11.09 2.61
N TRP A 96 -11.56 10.83 1.35
CA TRP A 96 -12.84 11.22 0.76
C TRP A 96 -14.03 10.41 1.31
N LEU A 97 -13.80 9.18 1.79
CA LEU A 97 -14.85 8.37 2.44
C LEU A 97 -15.19 8.93 3.82
N SER A 98 -14.21 9.03 4.71
CA SER A 98 -14.33 9.69 6.01
C SER A 98 -12.95 9.89 6.68
N PRO A 99 -12.78 10.91 7.54
CA PRO A 99 -11.53 11.10 8.29
C PRO A 99 -11.17 9.91 9.18
N ALA A 100 -12.17 9.29 9.83
CA ALA A 100 -11.93 8.12 10.67
C ALA A 100 -11.37 6.94 9.86
N PHE A 101 -11.87 6.73 8.64
CA PHE A 101 -11.37 5.68 7.77
C PHE A 101 -9.98 5.99 7.23
N GLU A 102 -9.71 7.25 6.86
CA GLU A 102 -8.37 7.70 6.46
C GLU A 102 -7.30 7.35 7.50
N PHE A 103 -7.53 7.69 8.77
CA PHE A 103 -6.60 7.38 9.86
C PHE A 103 -6.33 5.89 9.96
N LYS A 104 -7.36 5.04 9.84
CA LYS A 104 -7.25 3.59 9.91
C LYS A 104 -6.43 3.00 8.76
N VAL A 105 -6.68 3.45 7.53
CA VAL A 105 -5.89 3.04 6.35
C VAL A 105 -4.44 3.47 6.51
N TYR A 106 -4.20 4.72 6.94
CA TYR A 106 -2.86 5.24 7.17
C TYR A 106 -2.10 4.46 8.24
N GLN A 107 -2.74 4.18 9.39
CA GLN A 107 -2.16 3.34 10.44
C GLN A 107 -1.77 1.97 9.92
N THR A 108 -2.65 1.34 9.13
CA THR A 108 -2.39 0.02 8.55
C THR A 108 -1.17 0.02 7.64
N PHE A 109 -1.06 0.99 6.72
CA PHE A 109 0.11 1.11 5.85
C PHE A 109 1.39 1.39 6.64
N ARG A 110 1.32 2.28 7.64
CA ARG A 110 2.44 2.58 8.53
C ARG A 110 2.92 1.35 9.28
N GLU A 111 2.02 0.54 9.82
CA GLU A 111 2.36 -0.70 10.52
C GLU A 111 3.09 -1.69 9.61
N VAL A 112 2.64 -1.85 8.36
CA VAL A 112 3.29 -2.73 7.38
C VAL A 112 4.73 -2.27 7.13
N VAL A 113 4.95 -0.97 6.92
CA VAL A 113 6.29 -0.40 6.72
C VAL A 113 7.17 -0.62 7.95
N MET A 114 6.66 -0.31 9.15
CA MET A 114 7.41 -0.47 10.40
C MET A 114 7.78 -1.93 10.69
N ARG A 115 6.90 -2.89 10.37
CA ARG A 115 7.21 -4.32 10.48
C ARG A 115 8.36 -4.71 9.56
N GLY A 116 8.39 -4.19 8.33
CA GLY A 116 9.50 -4.41 7.40
C GLY A 116 10.83 -3.87 7.92
N MET A 117 10.82 -2.65 8.48
CA MET A 117 12.01 -2.04 9.09
C MET A 117 12.55 -2.89 10.25
N ASN A 118 11.68 -3.35 11.15
CA ASN A 118 12.09 -4.20 12.27
C ASN A 118 12.75 -5.51 11.82
N VAL A 119 12.30 -6.09 10.69
CA VAL A 119 12.95 -7.28 10.12
C VAL A 119 14.33 -6.93 9.59
N MET A 120 14.48 -5.79 8.91
CA MET A 120 15.77 -5.33 8.40
C MET A 120 16.78 -5.08 9.54
N ASP A 121 16.33 -4.45 10.63
CA ASP A 121 17.17 -4.22 11.81
C ASP A 121 17.67 -5.53 12.42
N ARG A 122 16.85 -6.58 12.40
CA ARG A 122 17.24 -7.91 12.88
C ARG A 122 18.27 -8.56 11.95
N ILE A 123 18.13 -8.42 10.63
CA ILE A 123 19.09 -8.93 9.64
C ILE A 123 20.44 -8.23 9.81
N ASN A 124 20.45 -6.89 9.90
CA ASN A 124 21.67 -6.12 10.10
C ASN A 124 22.43 -6.55 11.36
N ARG A 125 21.71 -6.83 12.47
CA ARG A 125 22.34 -7.35 13.70
C ARG A 125 22.95 -8.74 13.50
N LEU A 126 22.29 -9.62 12.75
CA LEU A 126 22.82 -10.96 12.45
C LEU A 126 24.06 -10.87 11.56
N ASP A 127 24.06 -10.01 10.54
CA ASP A 127 25.23 -9.79 9.69
C ASP A 127 26.42 -9.33 10.54
N HIS A 128 26.23 -8.38 11.45
CA HIS A 128 27.31 -7.93 12.33
C HIS A 128 27.86 -9.05 13.23
N VAL A 129 27.02 -9.95 13.72
CA VAL A 129 27.46 -11.11 14.53
C VAL A 129 28.26 -12.09 13.67
N ILE A 130 27.75 -12.47 12.50
CA ILE A 130 28.41 -13.43 11.59
C ILE A 130 29.80 -12.93 11.18
N HIS A 131 29.91 -11.67 10.74
CA HIS A 131 31.22 -11.09 10.36
C HIS A 131 32.17 -10.98 11.55
N GLY A 132 31.65 -10.83 12.77
CA GLY A 132 32.44 -10.86 14.00
C GLY A 132 32.98 -12.27 14.32
N GLU A 133 32.17 -13.31 14.12
CA GLU A 133 32.54 -14.71 14.36
C GLU A 133 33.54 -15.25 13.33
N GLU A 134 33.41 -14.89 12.04
CA GLU A 134 34.41 -15.22 11.01
C GLU A 134 35.79 -14.65 11.32
N LYS A 135 35.84 -13.44 11.88
CA LYS A 135 37.10 -12.81 12.28
C LYS A 135 37.75 -13.51 13.47
N LEU A 136 36.94 -14.07 14.38
CA LEU A 136 37.43 -14.84 15.52
C LEU A 136 37.91 -16.24 15.12
N SER A 137 37.24 -16.91 14.17
CA SER A 137 37.62 -18.26 13.74
C SER A 137 38.95 -18.31 12.99
N VAL A 138 39.28 -17.26 12.22
CA VAL A 138 40.59 -17.10 11.56
C VAL A 138 41.73 -16.98 12.58
N ILE A 139 41.53 -16.22 13.66
CA ILE A 139 42.54 -16.02 14.71
C ILE A 139 42.82 -17.32 15.49
N VAL A 140 41.82 -18.20 15.63
CA VAL A 140 41.97 -19.48 16.36
C VAL A 140 42.72 -20.53 15.53
N HIS A 141 42.68 -20.47 14.19
CA HIS A 141 43.40 -21.41 13.32
C HIS A 141 44.86 -21.03 13.04
N GLU A 142 45.29 -19.83 13.45
CA GLU A 142 46.65 -19.31 13.23
C GLU A 142 47.57 -19.46 14.47
N LYS A 143 47.13 -20.22 15.49
CA LYS A 143 47.90 -20.62 16.67
C LYS A 143 48.10 -22.12 16.73
#